data_AF-A0A3M0YXD6-F1
#
_entry.id   AF-A0A3M0YXD6-F1
#
_cell.length_a   1.000
_cell.length_b   1.000
_cell.length_c   1.000
_cell.angle_alpha   90.00
_cell.angle_beta   90.00
_cell.angle_gamma   90.00
#
_symmetry.space_group_name_H-M   'P 1'
#
loop_
_entity.id
_entity.type
_entity.pdbx_description
1 polymer ?
#
loop_
_entity_poly.entity_id
_entity_poly.type
_entity_poly.pdbx_seq_one_letter_code
_entity_poly.pdbx_strand_id
1 'polypeptide(L)'
;MESRCHENVIRVGVSLVLAASLTGCLIAGKSNSRIMLKDSPDTVYQENWRSLAKHQLPLWLRDGKFGIFIHWAPNSVPAFYDEWYPRWMYREGHPVFAHHKKVWGDQKKFGYKDFIPMFRAENWDPDAWAALFRRIGARFVVMNAEHHDHFAMWDSALTTWDAMDRGPMRDVVGELAQAVRARGMKFGVSNHRARGWNFFTYQPQYDTTDPAYADFYWPQYGREPDRTWLLDWKARLMELVDKYHPDLMWFDYGWANPYFEPFKKSYVAYYYNQAAKRNQPVTVVYKGDHLPRGVGLLDVERGKFHQKWPTLWMTDTSVFETTWGYVKGAIPRSPNEIIDDLIDIVSKNGVLLLNIAPKSDGSIPESQTRLLREIGAWLKINGEGIYDSRPFDVFGEGENIRYTCRGNWIYVFFLDKPHDRVKLKELSTRNIPGLKVMEVVWVNHGRADNVSHDKNALSFDVPTALSGKYAWTAKIRLQGIRFTMPQVTIEMRPEGGAVFAYEEVHNLTDREQVVTAKLFINRQASGSPCRLILPPGQAGDIRFEHRDQMHYGAKPIMIHNLDAGVYEFSFGQKQPMSRVRVESFPLISMWGQWKFMSGDSADWKKPGWDDSRWTVCSFPGQCPIDRKGNN
;
A
#
# COMPACT_ATOMS: atom_id res chain seq x y z
N MET A 1 -61.88 -25.76 32.35
CA MET A 1 -63.21 -25.14 32.27
C MET A 1 -63.18 -23.86 33.09
N GLU A 2 -63.66 -22.77 32.47
CA GLU A 2 -63.98 -21.44 33.02
C GLU A 2 -62.88 -20.46 33.51
N SER A 3 -62.64 -19.43 32.68
CA SER A 3 -63.04 -18.03 32.92
C SER A 3 -61.96 -16.92 33.02
N ARG A 4 -62.34 -15.75 32.47
CA ARG A 4 -61.87 -14.34 32.66
C ARG A 4 -60.58 -13.93 31.93
N CYS A 5 -60.63 -13.03 30.93
CA CYS A 5 -60.80 -11.57 31.01
C CYS A 5 -59.78 -10.85 31.90
N HIS A 6 -58.82 -10.14 31.29
CA HIS A 6 -58.60 -8.71 31.54
C HIS A 6 -57.73 -8.07 30.45
N GLU A 7 -58.22 -6.93 29.97
CA GLU A 7 -57.51 -5.93 29.17
C GLU A 7 -56.39 -5.26 29.98
N ASN A 8 -55.36 -4.77 29.29
CA ASN A 8 -54.79 -3.44 29.57
C ASN A 8 -54.24 -2.84 28.27
N VAL A 9 -54.83 -1.69 27.92
CA VAL A 9 -54.50 -0.76 26.84
C VAL A 9 -53.37 0.16 27.37
N ILE A 10 -52.43 0.71 26.58
CA ILE A 10 -52.48 2.12 26.11
C ILE A 10 -51.19 2.48 25.30
N ARG A 11 -51.44 2.93 24.06
CA ARG A 11 -50.84 4.01 23.23
C ARG A 11 -49.35 4.05 22.85
N VAL A 12 -49.11 3.98 21.54
CA VAL A 12 -48.34 5.02 20.82
C VAL A 12 -49.14 5.44 19.58
N GLY A 13 -49.37 6.75 19.44
CA GLY A 13 -50.25 7.34 18.45
C GLY A 13 -49.61 7.47 17.06
N VAL A 14 -50.40 7.12 16.05
CA VAL A 14 -50.23 7.55 14.66
C VAL A 14 -51.00 8.86 14.49
N SER A 15 -50.37 9.89 13.92
CA SER A 15 -51.05 11.06 13.38
C SER A 15 -50.85 11.09 11.87
N LEU A 16 -51.97 11.05 11.16
CA LEU A 16 -52.10 11.09 9.70
C LEU A 16 -53.29 12.01 9.41
N VAL A 17 -53.09 13.09 8.65
CA VAL A 17 -54.13 13.89 7.99
C VAL A 17 -53.57 14.27 6.62
N LEU A 18 -53.95 13.54 5.55
CA LEU A 18 -54.98 13.87 4.53
C LEU A 18 -54.64 15.14 3.71
N ALA A 19 -54.87 15.27 2.39
CA ALA A 19 -55.22 14.40 1.27
C ALA A 19 -55.31 15.30 0.01
N ALA A 20 -55.52 14.68 -1.16
CA ALA A 20 -55.91 15.22 -2.47
C ALA A 20 -54.75 15.75 -3.35
N SER A 21 -54.65 15.41 -4.63
CA SER A 21 -55.70 15.08 -5.61
C SER A 21 -55.17 14.17 -6.73
N LEU A 22 -55.91 13.09 -7.02
CA LEU A 22 -55.82 12.30 -8.25
C LEU A 22 -56.80 12.88 -9.29
N THR A 23 -56.33 13.11 -10.52
CA THR A 23 -57.20 13.10 -11.71
C THR A 23 -56.35 12.63 -12.89
N GLY A 24 -56.76 11.53 -13.51
CA GLY A 24 -55.97 10.80 -14.49
C GLY A 24 -56.09 11.30 -15.93
N CYS A 25 -55.23 10.78 -16.80
CA CYS A 25 -55.55 10.51 -18.19
C CYS A 25 -54.64 9.43 -18.78
N LEU A 26 -55.18 8.67 -19.72
CA LEU A 26 -54.70 7.39 -20.25
C LEU A 26 -53.51 7.47 -21.24
N ILE A 27 -52.69 6.41 -21.20
CA ILE A 27 -51.98 5.68 -22.28
C ILE A 27 -51.36 6.49 -23.43
N ALA A 28 -50.03 6.46 -23.54
CA ALA A 28 -49.29 6.13 -24.78
C ALA A 28 -47.76 6.09 -24.57
N GLY A 29 -47.09 5.09 -25.15
CA GLY A 29 -45.79 5.29 -25.80
C GLY A 29 -44.53 4.96 -25.00
N LYS A 30 -43.85 3.88 -25.41
CA LYS A 30 -42.49 3.47 -25.04
C LYS A 30 -41.48 4.62 -25.01
N SER A 31 -40.69 4.69 -23.94
CA SER A 31 -39.33 5.22 -23.96
C SER A 31 -38.53 4.61 -22.81
N ASN A 32 -37.51 3.81 -23.13
CA ASN A 32 -36.50 3.34 -22.21
C ASN A 32 -35.66 4.53 -21.73
N SER A 33 -36.11 5.23 -20.69
CA SER A 33 -35.23 6.15 -19.95
C SER A 33 -34.44 5.34 -18.93
N ARG A 34 -33.19 5.00 -19.27
CA ARG A 34 -32.16 4.68 -18.27
C ARG A 34 -32.17 5.84 -17.27
N ILE A 35 -32.54 5.57 -16.03
CA ILE A 35 -32.28 6.48 -14.91
C ILE A 35 -30.76 6.49 -14.74
N MET A 36 -30.09 7.42 -15.42
CA MET A 36 -28.72 7.80 -15.08
C MET A 36 -28.82 8.51 -13.74
N LEU A 37 -28.45 7.83 -12.66
CA LEU A 37 -28.19 8.48 -11.38
C LEU A 37 -27.13 9.55 -11.66
N LYS A 38 -27.54 10.82 -11.54
CA LYS A 38 -26.65 11.96 -11.68
C LYS A 38 -25.69 11.90 -10.49
N ASP A 39 -24.39 11.72 -10.75
CA ASP A 39 -23.34 11.83 -9.74
C ASP A 39 -23.57 13.12 -8.94
N SER A 40 -23.69 13.01 -7.62
CA SER A 40 -23.78 14.19 -6.75
C SER A 40 -22.49 15.01 -6.90
N PRO A 41 -22.53 16.35 -6.91
CA PRO A 41 -21.35 17.21 -7.05
C PRO A 41 -20.25 16.99 -5.99
N ASP A 42 -20.50 16.19 -4.95
CA ASP A 42 -19.58 15.90 -3.84
C ASP A 42 -18.78 14.58 -3.96
N THR A 43 -18.95 13.79 -5.04
CA THR A 43 -18.21 12.51 -5.19
C THR A 43 -16.86 12.70 -5.88
N VAL A 44 -15.76 12.46 -5.15
CA VAL A 44 -14.38 12.53 -5.67
C VAL A 44 -14.02 11.30 -6.51
N TYR A 45 -14.53 10.13 -6.12
CA TYR A 45 -14.27 8.85 -6.77
C TYR A 45 -15.55 8.26 -7.36
N GLN A 46 -15.52 7.93 -8.65
CA GLN A 46 -16.58 7.18 -9.33
C GLN A 46 -16.35 5.66 -9.24
N GLU A 47 -17.41 4.87 -9.42
CA GLU A 47 -17.37 3.39 -9.38
C GLU A 47 -16.73 2.76 -10.64
N ASN A 48 -15.57 3.27 -11.05
CA ASN A 48 -14.79 2.73 -12.16
C ASN A 48 -13.29 2.78 -11.87
N TRP A 49 -12.56 1.81 -12.43
CA TRP A 49 -11.13 1.66 -12.15
C TRP A 49 -10.28 2.87 -12.55
N ARG A 50 -10.67 3.59 -13.60
CA ARG A 50 -9.98 4.81 -14.03
C ARG A 50 -10.06 5.92 -12.97
N SER A 51 -11.19 6.07 -12.30
CA SER A 51 -11.34 7.01 -11.20
C SER A 51 -10.62 6.53 -9.94
N LEU A 52 -10.75 5.26 -9.60
CA LEU A 52 -10.18 4.69 -8.37
C LEU A 52 -8.65 4.61 -8.40
N ALA A 53 -8.05 4.39 -9.56
CA ALA A 53 -6.59 4.36 -9.73
C ALA A 53 -5.89 5.72 -9.58
N LYS A 54 -6.66 6.81 -9.40
CA LYS A 54 -6.12 8.14 -9.06
C LYS A 54 -5.82 8.28 -7.56
N HIS A 55 -6.28 7.33 -6.75
CA HIS A 55 -6.06 7.35 -5.31
C HIS A 55 -4.56 7.27 -4.99
N GLN A 56 -4.12 8.11 -4.06
CA GLN A 56 -2.72 8.16 -3.63
C GLN A 56 -2.55 7.33 -2.37
N LEU A 57 -1.54 6.46 -2.36
CA LEU A 57 -1.21 5.68 -1.18
C LEU A 57 -0.80 6.60 -0.02
N PRO A 58 -1.21 6.28 1.22
CA PRO A 58 -1.00 7.16 2.35
C PRO A 58 0.48 7.20 2.77
N LEU A 59 1.00 8.42 2.98
CA LEU A 59 2.39 8.63 3.44
C LEU A 59 2.67 7.93 4.77
N TRP A 60 1.70 7.92 5.70
CA TRP A 60 1.87 7.26 7.00
C TRP A 60 2.22 5.77 6.87
N LEU A 61 1.75 5.10 5.80
CA LEU A 61 2.06 3.69 5.56
C LEU A 61 3.46 3.56 4.99
N ARG A 62 3.79 4.40 3.99
CA ARG A 62 5.11 4.47 3.38
C ARG A 62 6.21 4.75 4.40
N ASP A 63 5.94 5.61 5.38
CA ASP A 63 6.89 5.99 6.43
C ASP A 63 6.84 5.04 7.63
N GLY A 64 5.69 4.39 7.84
CA GLY A 64 5.41 3.55 8.98
C GLY A 64 6.19 2.23 8.98
N LYS A 65 6.42 1.62 7.81
CA LYS A 65 7.20 0.38 7.54
C LYS A 65 6.79 -0.90 8.25
N PHE A 66 6.37 -0.84 9.51
CA PHE A 66 6.13 -1.98 10.37
C PHE A 66 4.79 -1.86 11.08
N GLY A 67 3.95 -2.87 10.91
CA GLY A 67 2.65 -3.01 11.55
C GLY A 67 2.40 -4.39 12.11
N ILE A 68 1.37 -4.51 12.95
CA ILE A 68 0.93 -5.77 13.55
C ILE A 68 -0.37 -6.22 12.91
N PHE A 69 -0.42 -7.49 12.51
CA PHE A 69 -1.63 -8.19 12.09
C PHE A 69 -2.08 -9.11 13.23
N ILE A 70 -3.38 -9.36 13.35
CA ILE A 70 -3.94 -10.17 14.42
C ILE A 70 -4.99 -11.12 13.84
N HIS A 71 -4.69 -12.41 13.86
CA HIS A 71 -5.67 -13.47 13.60
C HIS A 71 -6.19 -14.01 14.93
N TRP A 72 -7.34 -13.50 15.35
CA TRP A 72 -7.97 -13.84 16.61
C TRP A 72 -9.49 -13.80 16.50
N ALA A 73 -10.12 -14.97 16.57
CA ALA A 73 -11.56 -15.19 16.50
C ALA A 73 -11.91 -16.51 17.23
N PRO A 74 -13.16 -17.00 17.23
CA PRO A 74 -13.52 -18.28 17.87
C PRO A 74 -12.71 -19.49 17.36
N ASN A 75 -12.14 -19.41 16.15
CA ASN A 75 -11.19 -20.40 15.62
C ASN A 75 -9.91 -20.57 16.47
N SER A 76 -9.62 -19.66 17.40
CA SER A 76 -8.52 -19.76 18.36
C SER A 76 -8.79 -20.69 19.54
N VAL A 77 -10.07 -20.99 19.85
CA VAL A 77 -10.48 -21.87 20.95
C VAL A 77 -9.91 -23.29 20.84
N PRO A 78 -10.03 -23.99 19.68
CA PRO A 78 -9.48 -25.34 19.56
C PRO A 78 -7.95 -25.39 19.65
N ALA A 79 -7.25 -24.29 19.38
CA ALA A 79 -5.81 -24.15 19.49
C ALA A 79 -5.00 -25.25 18.78
N PHE A 80 -5.44 -25.70 17.60
CA PHE A 80 -4.90 -26.86 16.90
C PHE A 80 -4.83 -26.64 15.38
N TYR A 81 -3.74 -27.10 14.77
CA TYR A 81 -3.46 -27.07 13.33
C TYR A 81 -3.28 -25.68 12.71
N ASP A 82 -4.36 -24.92 12.49
CA ASP A 82 -4.34 -23.57 11.92
C ASP A 82 -5.69 -22.83 12.15
N GLU A 83 -5.78 -21.57 11.71
CA GLU A 83 -6.99 -20.75 11.75
C GLU A 83 -8.11 -21.25 10.81
N TRP A 84 -7.80 -22.21 9.93
CA TRP A 84 -8.75 -22.91 9.07
C TRP A 84 -9.34 -24.16 9.74
N TYR A 85 -9.07 -24.40 11.03
CA TYR A 85 -9.77 -25.41 11.84
C TYR A 85 -11.28 -25.53 11.55
N PRO A 86 -12.07 -24.43 11.44
CA PRO A 86 -13.52 -24.52 11.22
C PRO A 86 -13.89 -25.19 9.88
N ARG A 87 -13.01 -25.12 8.88
CA ARG A 87 -13.16 -25.82 7.61
C ARG A 87 -12.73 -27.28 7.72
N TRP A 88 -11.58 -27.50 8.35
CA TRP A 88 -10.94 -28.81 8.40
C TRP A 88 -11.64 -29.80 9.33
N MET A 89 -12.30 -29.32 10.38
CA MET A 89 -12.98 -30.18 11.36
C MET A 89 -14.11 -31.03 10.76
N TYR A 90 -14.69 -30.61 9.63
CA TYR A 90 -15.75 -31.33 8.91
C TYR A 90 -15.26 -32.18 7.73
N ARG A 91 -13.94 -32.26 7.49
CA ARG A 91 -13.37 -32.98 6.34
C ARG A 91 -12.82 -34.33 6.78
N GLU A 92 -13.59 -35.38 6.53
CA GLU A 92 -13.14 -36.76 6.75
C GLU A 92 -11.78 -37.03 6.08
N GLY A 93 -10.90 -37.74 6.79
CA GLY A 93 -9.52 -37.98 6.37
C GLY A 93 -8.52 -36.88 6.74
N HIS A 94 -8.96 -35.68 7.12
CA HIS A 94 -8.06 -34.63 7.59
C HIS A 94 -7.64 -34.82 9.07
N PRO A 95 -6.40 -34.53 9.47
CA PRO A 95 -5.97 -34.68 10.87
C PRO A 95 -6.83 -33.90 11.88
N VAL A 96 -7.32 -32.72 11.49
CA VAL A 96 -8.22 -31.90 12.32
C VAL A 96 -9.55 -32.59 12.59
N PHE A 97 -10.11 -33.32 11.62
CA PHE A 97 -11.35 -34.07 11.82
C PHE A 97 -11.18 -35.14 12.90
N ALA A 98 -10.09 -35.91 12.84
CA ALA A 98 -9.79 -36.94 13.84
C ALA A 98 -9.51 -36.34 15.21
N HIS A 99 -8.74 -35.24 15.26
CA HIS A 99 -8.48 -34.51 16.49
C HIS A 99 -9.77 -33.98 17.14
N HIS A 100 -10.65 -33.36 16.35
CA HIS A 100 -11.90 -32.81 16.84
C HIS A 100 -12.76 -33.90 17.48
N LYS A 101 -12.95 -35.02 16.78
CA LYS A 101 -13.69 -36.18 17.28
C LYS A 101 -13.13 -36.72 18.60
N LYS A 102 -11.80 -36.72 18.74
CA LYS A 102 -11.11 -37.22 19.94
C LYS A 102 -11.22 -36.27 21.13
N VAL A 103 -11.12 -34.95 20.91
CA VAL A 103 -10.99 -33.96 21.99
C VAL A 103 -12.33 -33.33 22.38
N TRP A 104 -13.18 -33.03 21.39
CA TRP A 104 -14.42 -32.28 21.55
C TRP A 104 -15.67 -33.17 21.40
N GLY A 105 -15.53 -34.29 20.70
CA GLY A 105 -16.62 -35.23 20.42
C GLY A 105 -17.01 -35.21 18.94
N ASP A 106 -17.99 -36.05 18.60
CA ASP A 106 -18.43 -36.19 17.21
C ASP A 106 -18.98 -34.87 16.66
N GLN A 107 -18.49 -34.46 15.49
CA GLN A 107 -18.83 -33.21 14.80
C GLN A 107 -20.33 -33.04 14.55
N LYS A 108 -21.06 -34.16 14.47
CA LYS A 108 -22.52 -34.16 14.33
C LYS A 108 -23.24 -33.61 15.57
N LYS A 109 -22.57 -33.60 16.72
CA LYS A 109 -23.09 -33.15 18.01
C LYS A 109 -22.39 -31.89 18.51
N PHE A 110 -21.08 -31.82 18.30
CA PHE A 110 -20.25 -30.66 18.63
C PHE A 110 -19.71 -30.06 17.34
N GLY A 111 -20.35 -29.03 16.84
CA GLY A 111 -19.96 -28.30 15.63
C GLY A 111 -19.15 -27.04 15.94
N TYR A 112 -18.77 -26.30 14.91
CA TYR A 112 -17.94 -25.11 15.04
C TYR A 112 -18.63 -24.01 15.85
N LYS A 113 -19.95 -23.85 15.68
CA LYS A 113 -20.80 -22.94 16.47
C LYS A 113 -20.62 -23.11 17.99
N ASP A 114 -20.29 -24.32 18.45
CA ASP A 114 -20.19 -24.64 19.88
C ASP A 114 -18.90 -24.09 20.50
N PHE A 115 -17.92 -23.68 19.69
CA PHE A 115 -16.76 -22.93 20.16
C PHE A 115 -17.04 -21.45 20.43
N ILE A 116 -18.10 -20.88 19.85
CA ILE A 116 -18.38 -19.44 19.97
C ILE A 116 -18.66 -19.03 21.42
N PRO A 117 -19.50 -19.74 22.21
CA PRO A 117 -19.68 -19.44 23.63
C PRO A 117 -18.44 -19.67 24.50
N MET A 118 -17.43 -20.38 23.99
CA MET A 118 -16.16 -20.64 24.67
C MET A 118 -15.12 -19.54 24.39
N PHE A 119 -15.33 -18.73 23.35
CA PHE A 119 -14.49 -17.60 23.01
C PHE A 119 -14.85 -16.38 23.86
N ARG A 120 -14.42 -16.37 25.12
CA ARG A 120 -14.88 -15.38 26.12
C ARG A 120 -13.97 -14.16 26.31
N ALA A 121 -12.75 -14.19 25.77
CA ALA A 121 -11.81 -13.07 25.89
C ALA A 121 -11.55 -12.61 27.35
N GLU A 122 -11.56 -13.53 28.32
CA GLU A 122 -11.55 -13.24 29.77
C GLU A 122 -10.30 -12.46 30.24
N ASN A 123 -9.19 -12.60 29.50
CA ASN A 123 -7.91 -11.92 29.75
C ASN A 123 -7.58 -10.86 28.68
N TRP A 124 -8.58 -10.45 27.88
CA TRP A 124 -8.37 -9.50 26.79
C TRP A 124 -8.40 -8.06 27.29
N ASP A 125 -7.27 -7.37 27.12
CA ASP A 125 -7.10 -5.95 27.40
C ASP A 125 -6.58 -5.24 26.12
N PRO A 126 -7.43 -4.46 25.42
CA PRO A 126 -7.04 -3.73 24.22
C PRO A 126 -5.99 -2.64 24.51
N ASP A 127 -6.00 -2.05 25.71
CA ASP A 127 -5.01 -1.05 26.12
C ASP A 127 -3.63 -1.67 26.35
N ALA A 128 -3.58 -2.88 26.93
CA ALA A 128 -2.34 -3.64 27.08
C ALA A 128 -1.77 -4.06 25.72
N TRP A 129 -2.61 -4.54 24.81
CA TRP A 129 -2.22 -4.85 23.43
C TRP A 129 -1.64 -3.63 22.72
N ALA A 130 -2.39 -2.52 22.70
CA ALA A 130 -1.96 -1.29 22.04
C ALA A 130 -0.68 -0.71 22.67
N ALA A 131 -0.52 -0.83 24.00
CA ALA A 131 0.70 -0.41 24.69
C ALA A 131 1.91 -1.27 24.29
N LEU A 132 1.73 -2.59 24.15
CA LEU A 132 2.77 -3.48 23.65
C LEU A 132 3.16 -3.10 22.21
N PHE A 133 2.20 -2.99 21.31
CA PHE A 133 2.46 -2.69 19.89
C PHE A 133 3.16 -1.34 19.71
N ARG A 134 2.75 -0.31 20.47
CA ARG A 134 3.43 0.99 20.46
C ARG A 134 4.87 0.86 20.94
N ARG A 135 5.10 0.13 22.03
CA ARG A 135 6.44 -0.04 22.65
C ARG A 135 7.42 -0.74 21.72
N ILE A 136 6.97 -1.70 20.94
CA ILE A 136 7.82 -2.43 19.99
C ILE A 136 8.06 -1.66 18.68
N GLY A 137 7.47 -0.48 18.54
CA GLY A 137 7.71 0.42 17.42
C GLY A 137 6.68 0.35 16.29
N ALA A 138 5.67 -0.54 16.37
CA ALA A 138 4.62 -0.62 15.35
C ALA A 138 3.98 0.75 15.10
N ARG A 139 3.65 1.02 13.83
CA ARG A 139 3.03 2.27 13.39
C ARG A 139 1.56 2.10 13.02
N PHE A 140 1.15 0.87 12.75
CA PHE A 140 -0.22 0.53 12.45
C PHE A 140 -0.56 -0.87 12.97
N VAL A 141 -1.84 -1.09 13.24
CA VAL A 141 -2.40 -2.38 13.69
C VAL A 141 -3.57 -2.73 12.78
N VAL A 142 -3.62 -3.96 12.31
CA VAL A 142 -4.70 -4.52 11.49
C VAL A 142 -5.32 -5.67 12.27
N MET A 143 -6.59 -5.55 12.64
CA MET A 143 -7.33 -6.62 13.30
C MET A 143 -8.12 -7.41 12.26
N ASN A 144 -8.12 -8.74 12.35
CA ASN A 144 -9.11 -9.53 11.62
C ASN A 144 -10.52 -9.18 12.11
N ALA A 145 -11.27 -8.41 11.32
CA ALA A 145 -12.65 -8.07 11.66
C ALA A 145 -13.59 -9.23 11.33
N GLU A 146 -13.34 -9.94 10.24
CA GLU A 146 -14.03 -11.17 9.90
C GLU A 146 -13.09 -12.10 9.16
N HIS A 147 -12.94 -13.33 9.62
CA HIS A 147 -12.21 -14.36 8.90
C HIS A 147 -13.16 -15.11 7.93
N HIS A 148 -12.74 -16.26 7.42
CA HIS A 148 -13.57 -17.10 6.56
C HIS A 148 -14.71 -17.82 7.29
N ASP A 149 -14.69 -17.80 8.63
CA ASP A 149 -15.57 -18.54 9.52
C ASP A 149 -16.86 -17.79 9.89
N HIS A 150 -17.10 -16.64 9.26
CA HIS A 150 -18.33 -15.83 9.33
C HIS A 150 -18.60 -15.16 10.68
N PHE A 151 -17.66 -15.18 11.62
CA PHE A 151 -17.84 -14.52 12.91
C PHE A 151 -17.33 -13.08 12.85
N ALA A 152 -18.22 -12.12 13.08
CA ALA A 152 -17.89 -10.70 13.07
C ALA A 152 -17.27 -10.28 14.41
N MET A 153 -16.05 -9.74 14.40
CA MET A 153 -15.35 -9.30 15.60
C MET A 153 -15.74 -7.87 16.04
N TRP A 154 -16.90 -7.36 15.59
CA TRP A 154 -17.39 -6.02 15.91
C TRP A 154 -18.88 -6.08 16.24
N ASP A 155 -19.41 -5.07 16.93
CA ASP A 155 -20.87 -4.91 17.11
C ASP A 155 -21.55 -4.72 15.74
N SER A 156 -22.23 -5.72 15.18
CA SER A 156 -22.80 -5.67 13.84
C SER A 156 -24.32 -5.64 13.88
N ALA A 157 -24.94 -4.67 13.20
CA ALA A 157 -26.40 -4.66 13.02
C ALA A 157 -26.88 -5.67 11.97
N LEU A 158 -25.96 -6.39 11.30
CA LEU A 158 -26.25 -7.28 10.17
C LEU A 158 -26.21 -8.77 10.53
N THR A 159 -25.77 -9.13 11.74
CA THR A 159 -25.75 -10.53 12.23
C THR A 159 -25.79 -10.54 13.74
N THR A 160 -26.32 -11.61 14.33
CA THR A 160 -26.12 -11.87 15.78
C THR A 160 -24.91 -12.77 16.05
N TRP A 161 -24.22 -13.21 14.99
CA TRP A 161 -22.98 -13.98 15.08
C TRP A 161 -21.78 -13.06 15.08
N ASP A 162 -21.76 -12.21 16.10
CA ASP A 162 -20.70 -11.26 16.33
C ASP A 162 -20.20 -11.26 17.78
N ALA A 163 -19.09 -10.58 18.01
CA ALA A 163 -18.43 -10.52 19.31
C ALA A 163 -19.20 -9.72 20.38
N MET A 164 -20.13 -8.84 19.99
CA MET A 164 -20.96 -8.05 20.90
C MET A 164 -22.13 -8.87 21.43
N ASP A 165 -22.75 -9.69 20.58
CA ASP A 165 -23.88 -10.54 20.93
C ASP A 165 -23.46 -11.90 21.50
N ARG A 166 -22.29 -12.42 21.12
CA ARG A 166 -21.84 -13.77 21.48
C ARG A 166 -20.36 -13.82 21.84
N GLY A 167 -19.99 -14.79 22.67
CA GLY A 167 -18.61 -14.99 23.08
C GLY A 167 -18.12 -13.88 24.02
N PRO A 168 -17.27 -12.91 23.57
CA PRO A 168 -16.73 -11.86 24.44
C PRO A 168 -17.78 -10.89 25.01
N MET A 169 -18.92 -10.73 24.33
CA MET A 169 -19.92 -9.69 24.60
C MET A 169 -19.31 -8.27 24.61
N ARG A 170 -18.42 -8.02 23.64
CA ARG A 170 -17.62 -6.80 23.49
C ARG A 170 -17.43 -6.46 22.03
N ASP A 171 -17.45 -5.16 21.72
CA ASP A 171 -17.07 -4.65 20.41
C ASP A 171 -15.54 -4.68 20.24
N VAL A 172 -15.00 -5.84 19.87
CA VAL A 172 -13.55 -6.08 19.83
C VAL A 172 -12.84 -5.13 18.86
N VAL A 173 -13.38 -4.92 17.66
CA VAL A 173 -12.82 -3.97 16.68
C VAL A 173 -12.89 -2.54 17.21
N GLY A 174 -14.02 -2.08 17.75
CA GLY A 174 -14.17 -0.72 18.25
C GLY A 174 -13.26 -0.39 19.42
N GLU A 175 -13.21 -1.26 20.43
CA GLU A 175 -12.38 -1.07 21.62
C GLU A 175 -10.87 -1.08 21.27
N LEU A 176 -10.43 -1.99 20.39
CA LEU A 176 -9.04 -2.01 19.94
C LEU A 176 -8.70 -0.79 19.08
N ALA A 177 -9.61 -0.36 18.20
CA ALA A 177 -9.42 0.84 17.39
C ALA A 177 -9.19 2.07 18.27
N GLN A 178 -9.98 2.23 19.33
CA GLN A 178 -9.83 3.31 20.30
C GLN A 178 -8.46 3.24 21.00
N ALA A 179 -8.08 2.08 21.53
CA ALA A 179 -6.82 1.90 22.26
C ALA A 179 -5.58 2.15 21.37
N VAL A 180 -5.61 1.71 20.11
CA VAL A 180 -4.54 1.91 19.11
C VAL A 180 -4.40 3.39 18.77
N ARG A 181 -5.52 4.07 18.46
CA ARG A 181 -5.51 5.50 18.11
C ARG A 181 -5.12 6.39 19.26
N ALA A 182 -5.53 6.07 20.49
CA ALA A 182 -5.12 6.77 21.70
C ALA A 182 -3.58 6.80 21.89
N ARG A 183 -2.86 5.87 21.25
CA ARG A 183 -1.39 5.77 21.28
C ARG A 183 -0.71 6.29 20.01
N GLY A 184 -1.46 6.99 19.15
CA GLY A 184 -0.94 7.63 17.94
C GLY A 184 -0.58 6.67 16.81
N MET A 185 -1.07 5.42 16.87
CA MET A 185 -0.92 4.45 15.78
C MET A 185 -2.14 4.48 14.86
N LYS A 186 -1.93 4.02 13.62
CA LYS A 186 -3.00 3.85 12.64
C LYS A 186 -3.73 2.53 12.85
N PHE A 187 -5.03 2.49 12.59
CA PHE A 187 -5.84 1.30 12.81
C PHE A 187 -6.52 0.88 11.52
N GLY A 188 -6.35 -0.38 11.14
CA GLY A 188 -7.03 -1.00 10.01
C GLY A 188 -7.74 -2.27 10.44
N VAL A 189 -8.50 -2.83 9.51
CA VAL A 189 -9.13 -4.13 9.67
C VAL A 189 -8.87 -4.99 8.45
N SER A 190 -8.92 -6.32 8.62
CA SER A 190 -8.97 -7.26 7.52
C SER A 190 -10.33 -7.93 7.44
N ASN A 191 -10.75 -8.25 6.22
CA ASN A 191 -11.99 -8.96 5.96
C ASN A 191 -11.74 -10.08 4.95
N HIS A 192 -12.03 -11.30 5.38
CA HIS A 192 -11.78 -12.51 4.62
C HIS A 192 -13.10 -13.21 4.25
N ARG A 193 -14.25 -12.58 4.54
CA ARG A 193 -15.60 -13.11 4.33
C ARG A 193 -15.83 -13.53 2.89
N ALA A 194 -15.23 -12.90 1.89
CA ALA A 194 -15.47 -13.24 0.49
C ALA A 194 -15.20 -14.72 0.13
N ARG A 195 -14.38 -15.44 0.92
CA ARG A 195 -14.15 -16.91 0.76
C ARG A 195 -15.19 -17.77 1.51
N GLY A 196 -15.93 -17.17 2.43
CA GLY A 196 -16.84 -17.81 3.36
C GLY A 196 -17.92 -18.69 2.73
N TRP A 197 -18.55 -18.22 1.65
CA TRP A 197 -19.63 -18.93 0.96
C TRP A 197 -19.30 -20.38 0.54
N ASN A 198 -18.01 -20.71 0.34
CA ASN A 198 -17.55 -22.08 0.07
C ASN A 198 -16.44 -22.55 1.03
N PHE A 199 -16.39 -21.98 2.23
CA PHE A 199 -15.38 -22.27 3.23
C PHE A 199 -15.69 -23.56 4.00
N PHE A 200 -16.92 -23.70 4.50
CA PHE A 200 -17.35 -24.88 5.26
C PHE A 200 -17.62 -26.11 4.39
N THR A 201 -17.64 -27.28 5.01
CA THR A 201 -18.13 -28.52 4.40
C THR A 201 -19.60 -28.69 4.73
N TYR A 202 -20.44 -28.78 3.70
CA TYR A 202 -21.90 -28.91 3.85
C TYR A 202 -22.31 -30.37 3.62
N GLN A 203 -22.61 -31.09 4.70
CA GLN A 203 -23.17 -32.45 4.64
C GLN A 203 -24.35 -32.56 5.61
N PRO A 204 -25.43 -33.31 5.26
CA PRO A 204 -26.69 -33.31 6.01
C PRO A 204 -26.59 -33.61 7.51
N GLN A 205 -25.55 -34.32 7.93
CA GLN A 205 -25.33 -34.69 9.33
C GLN A 205 -24.63 -33.61 10.17
N TYR A 206 -24.14 -32.53 9.56
CA TYR A 206 -23.42 -31.46 10.25
C TYR A 206 -24.29 -30.23 10.40
N ASP A 207 -24.00 -29.45 11.44
CA ASP A 207 -24.65 -28.18 11.77
C ASP A 207 -24.50 -27.12 10.67
N THR A 208 -23.51 -27.25 9.79
CA THR A 208 -23.33 -26.41 8.60
C THR A 208 -24.52 -26.47 7.62
N THR A 209 -25.37 -27.50 7.72
CA THR A 209 -26.59 -27.65 6.92
C THR A 209 -27.88 -27.59 7.74
N ASP A 210 -27.79 -27.36 9.05
CA ASP A 210 -28.95 -27.26 9.92
C ASP A 210 -29.62 -25.88 9.72
N PRO A 211 -30.92 -25.83 9.34
CA PRO A 211 -31.65 -24.58 9.14
C PRO A 211 -31.62 -23.63 10.34
N ALA A 212 -31.44 -24.14 11.56
CA ALA A 212 -31.34 -23.32 12.78
C ALA A 212 -30.08 -22.44 12.83
N TYR A 213 -29.04 -22.77 12.05
CA TYR A 213 -27.77 -22.03 11.99
C TYR A 213 -27.45 -21.52 10.58
N ALA A 214 -28.47 -21.45 9.71
CA ALA A 214 -28.31 -20.99 8.33
C ALA A 214 -27.90 -19.51 8.23
N ASP A 215 -28.22 -18.70 9.23
CA ASP A 215 -27.78 -17.30 9.33
C ASP A 215 -26.27 -17.18 9.61
N PHE A 216 -25.68 -18.14 10.32
CA PHE A 216 -24.25 -18.23 10.57
C PHE A 216 -23.49 -18.84 9.40
N TYR A 217 -23.81 -20.10 9.06
CA TYR A 217 -23.06 -20.85 8.07
C TYR A 217 -23.34 -20.41 6.64
N TRP A 218 -24.44 -19.68 6.43
CA TRP A 218 -25.03 -19.38 5.14
C TRP A 218 -25.55 -20.65 4.42
N PRO A 219 -26.80 -20.66 3.94
CA PRO A 219 -27.32 -21.78 3.17
C PRO A 219 -26.47 -22.02 1.91
N GLN A 220 -26.07 -23.27 1.68
CA GLN A 220 -25.34 -23.61 0.46
C GLN A 220 -26.27 -23.61 -0.75
N TYR A 221 -26.31 -22.49 -1.48
CA TYR A 221 -26.99 -22.41 -2.77
C TYR A 221 -25.99 -22.62 -3.90
N GLY A 222 -25.84 -23.88 -4.34
CA GLY A 222 -25.07 -24.20 -5.53
C GLY A 222 -23.56 -23.95 -5.43
N ARG A 223 -22.92 -23.78 -6.59
CA ARG A 223 -21.47 -23.60 -6.73
C ARG A 223 -21.05 -22.13 -6.90
N GLU A 224 -21.97 -21.18 -6.84
CA GLU A 224 -21.71 -19.75 -7.05
C GLU A 224 -22.29 -18.93 -5.89
N PRO A 225 -21.68 -17.80 -5.48
CA PRO A 225 -22.27 -16.95 -4.46
C PRO A 225 -23.50 -16.26 -5.04
N ASP A 226 -24.62 -16.33 -4.34
CA ASP A 226 -25.83 -15.62 -4.75
C ASP A 226 -25.69 -14.10 -4.55
N ARG A 227 -26.66 -13.35 -5.10
CA ARG A 227 -26.67 -11.88 -5.01
C ARG A 227 -26.82 -11.38 -3.57
N THR A 228 -27.51 -12.13 -2.70
CA THR A 228 -27.73 -11.76 -1.30
C THR A 228 -26.40 -11.82 -0.53
N TRP A 229 -25.59 -12.85 -0.76
CA TRP A 229 -24.24 -12.97 -0.20
C TRP A 229 -23.34 -11.79 -0.61
N LEU A 230 -23.36 -11.42 -1.89
CA LEU A 230 -22.55 -10.31 -2.41
C LEU A 230 -22.98 -8.95 -1.83
N LEU A 231 -24.29 -8.75 -1.64
CA LEU A 231 -24.85 -7.56 -1.00
C LEU A 231 -24.53 -7.51 0.50
N ASP A 232 -24.68 -8.62 1.22
CA ASP A 232 -24.33 -8.74 2.63
C ASP A 232 -22.83 -8.50 2.84
N TRP A 233 -21.97 -9.11 2.02
CA TRP A 233 -20.53 -8.86 2.04
C TRP A 233 -20.21 -7.37 1.91
N LYS A 234 -20.79 -6.68 0.91
CA LYS A 234 -20.58 -5.25 0.73
C LYS A 234 -21.13 -4.43 1.91
N ALA A 235 -22.31 -4.78 2.42
CA ALA A 235 -22.95 -4.07 3.53
C ALA A 235 -22.12 -4.13 4.81
N ARG A 236 -21.57 -5.30 5.16
CA ARG A 236 -20.66 -5.46 6.31
C ARG A 236 -19.41 -4.61 6.20
N LEU A 237 -18.82 -4.55 5.00
CA LEU A 237 -17.67 -3.68 4.78
C LEU A 237 -18.03 -2.20 4.93
N MET A 238 -19.20 -1.78 4.46
CA MET A 238 -19.68 -0.40 4.65
C MET A 238 -19.93 -0.09 6.13
N GLU A 239 -20.49 -1.04 6.90
CA GLU A 239 -20.67 -0.90 8.34
C GLU A 239 -19.33 -0.69 9.06
N LEU A 240 -18.29 -1.47 8.71
CA LEU A 240 -16.94 -1.29 9.25
C LEU A 240 -16.38 0.11 8.93
N VAL A 241 -16.61 0.60 7.70
CA VAL A 241 -16.17 1.94 7.28
C VAL A 241 -16.86 3.03 8.08
N ASP A 242 -18.16 2.91 8.30
CA ASP A 242 -18.97 3.96 8.94
C ASP A 242 -18.84 3.96 10.47
N LYS A 243 -18.72 2.79 11.10
CA LYS A 243 -18.51 2.69 12.55
C LYS A 243 -17.09 3.03 12.97
N TYR A 244 -16.09 2.48 12.27
CA TYR A 244 -14.71 2.46 12.77
C TYR A 244 -13.72 3.27 11.96
N HIS A 245 -14.09 3.74 10.77
CA HIS A 245 -13.24 4.57 9.92
C HIS A 245 -11.80 4.02 9.76
N PRO A 246 -11.60 2.75 9.34
CA PRO A 246 -10.27 2.16 9.27
C PRO A 246 -9.36 2.99 8.35
N ASP A 247 -8.09 3.14 8.74
CA ASP A 247 -7.04 3.75 7.93
C ASP A 247 -6.59 2.79 6.81
N LEU A 248 -6.80 1.49 7.00
CA LEU A 248 -6.39 0.43 6.08
C LEU A 248 -7.44 -0.68 6.07
N MET A 249 -7.84 -1.12 4.87
CA MET A 249 -8.78 -2.22 4.70
C MET A 249 -8.11 -3.35 3.91
N TRP A 250 -7.78 -4.45 4.57
CA TRP A 250 -7.01 -5.58 4.01
C TRP A 250 -7.90 -6.74 3.55
N PHE A 251 -7.73 -7.21 2.32
CA PHE A 251 -8.57 -8.25 1.73
C PHE A 251 -7.80 -9.51 1.33
N ASP A 252 -8.34 -10.66 1.75
CA ASP A 252 -7.83 -11.99 1.39
C ASP A 252 -8.32 -12.48 0.01
N TYR A 253 -7.90 -13.67 -0.43
CA TYR A 253 -8.15 -14.18 -1.80
C TYR A 253 -9.61 -14.30 -2.24
N GLY A 254 -10.56 -14.45 -1.32
CA GLY A 254 -11.95 -14.79 -1.68
C GLY A 254 -12.60 -13.84 -2.68
N TRP A 255 -12.31 -12.54 -2.56
CA TRP A 255 -12.89 -11.51 -3.43
C TRP A 255 -12.26 -11.46 -4.82
N ALA A 256 -11.19 -12.20 -5.11
CA ALA A 256 -10.62 -12.32 -6.46
C ALA A 256 -11.65 -12.81 -7.48
N ASN A 257 -12.64 -13.57 -7.00
CA ASN A 257 -13.65 -14.17 -7.83
C ASN A 257 -14.44 -13.12 -8.65
N PRO A 258 -14.64 -13.32 -9.97
CA PRO A 258 -15.38 -12.41 -10.85
C PRO A 258 -16.76 -11.98 -10.36
N TYR A 259 -17.48 -12.81 -9.59
CA TYR A 259 -18.81 -12.43 -9.06
C TYR A 259 -18.76 -11.17 -8.18
N PHE A 260 -17.63 -10.90 -7.53
CA PHE A 260 -17.45 -9.73 -6.67
C PHE A 260 -17.15 -8.45 -7.45
N GLU A 261 -16.80 -8.52 -8.72
CA GLU A 261 -16.27 -7.39 -9.50
C GLU A 261 -17.16 -6.13 -9.50
N PRO A 262 -18.49 -6.21 -9.67
CA PRO A 262 -19.37 -5.03 -9.57
C PRO A 262 -19.41 -4.45 -8.14
N PHE A 263 -19.28 -5.30 -7.13
CA PHE A 263 -19.35 -4.93 -5.72
C PHE A 263 -18.03 -4.34 -5.22
N LYS A 264 -16.88 -4.79 -5.74
CA LYS A 264 -15.57 -4.20 -5.44
C LYS A 264 -15.51 -2.72 -5.79
N LYS A 265 -15.87 -2.36 -7.03
CA LYS A 265 -15.78 -0.97 -7.51
C LYS A 265 -16.61 -0.04 -6.64
N SER A 266 -17.85 -0.44 -6.39
CA SER A 266 -18.79 0.34 -5.60
C SER A 266 -18.37 0.43 -4.12
N TYR A 267 -17.83 -0.64 -3.54
CA TYR A 267 -17.24 -0.59 -2.20
C TYR A 267 -16.00 0.31 -2.12
N VAL A 268 -15.02 0.15 -3.01
CA VAL A 268 -13.78 0.94 -2.97
C VAL A 268 -14.08 2.43 -3.19
N ALA A 269 -15.00 2.76 -4.11
CA ALA A 269 -15.49 4.13 -4.29
C ALA A 269 -16.14 4.67 -3.01
N TYR A 270 -16.98 3.87 -2.35
CA TYR A 270 -17.59 4.25 -1.07
C TYR A 270 -16.53 4.55 -0.02
N TYR A 271 -15.60 3.63 0.22
CA TYR A 271 -14.55 3.78 1.22
C TYR A 271 -13.70 5.04 0.98
N TYR A 272 -13.25 5.26 -0.25
CA TYR A 272 -12.42 6.43 -0.59
C TYR A 272 -13.19 7.75 -0.53
N ASN A 273 -14.46 7.78 -0.92
CA ASN A 273 -15.30 8.98 -0.77
C ASN A 273 -15.60 9.28 0.71
N GLN A 274 -15.89 8.27 1.53
CA GLN A 274 -16.10 8.46 2.96
C GLN A 274 -14.82 8.97 3.65
N ALA A 275 -13.66 8.42 3.28
CA ALA A 275 -12.37 8.89 3.77
C ALA A 275 -12.06 10.34 3.32
N ALA A 276 -12.37 10.69 2.06
CA ALA A 276 -12.19 12.04 1.55
C ALA A 276 -13.01 13.09 2.32
N LYS A 277 -14.25 12.78 2.70
CA LYS A 277 -15.09 13.64 3.56
C LYS A 277 -14.45 13.96 4.91
N ARG A 278 -13.60 13.06 5.42
CA ARG A 278 -12.88 13.20 6.69
C ARG A 278 -11.44 13.67 6.54
N ASN A 279 -10.98 13.95 5.32
CA ASN A 279 -9.57 14.17 5.00
C ASN A 279 -8.66 13.06 5.59
N GLN A 280 -9.14 11.82 5.54
CA GLN A 280 -8.46 10.67 6.10
C GLN A 280 -7.63 9.97 5.01
N PRO A 281 -6.29 9.91 5.14
CA PRO A 281 -5.46 9.17 4.19
C PRO A 281 -5.61 7.66 4.47
N VAL A 282 -6.29 6.96 3.55
CA VAL A 282 -6.61 5.54 3.67
C VAL A 282 -6.01 4.72 2.53
N THR A 283 -6.09 3.39 2.58
CA THR A 283 -5.90 2.52 1.39
C THR A 283 -6.62 1.19 1.57
N VAL A 284 -6.97 0.54 0.46
CA VAL A 284 -7.23 -0.91 0.46
C VAL A 284 -5.93 -1.67 0.21
N VAL A 285 -5.82 -2.87 0.77
CA VAL A 285 -4.72 -3.81 0.54
C VAL A 285 -5.27 -5.09 -0.08
N TYR A 286 -4.59 -5.62 -1.09
CA TYR A 286 -5.07 -6.74 -1.88
C TYR A 286 -3.93 -7.66 -2.34
N LYS A 287 -4.23 -8.94 -2.50
CA LYS A 287 -3.28 -9.93 -3.06
C LYS A 287 -3.38 -10.05 -4.57
N GLY A 288 -2.30 -10.52 -5.21
CA GLY A 288 -2.29 -10.89 -6.62
C GLY A 288 -2.75 -9.76 -7.56
N ASP A 289 -3.64 -10.10 -8.50
CA ASP A 289 -4.26 -9.18 -9.46
C ASP A 289 -5.72 -8.85 -9.11
N HIS A 290 -6.12 -9.04 -7.84
CA HIS A 290 -7.52 -8.91 -7.42
C HIS A 290 -8.09 -7.50 -7.60
N LEU A 291 -7.20 -6.49 -7.64
CA LEU A 291 -7.47 -5.12 -8.06
C LEU A 291 -6.44 -4.66 -9.11
N PRO A 292 -6.85 -3.75 -10.03
CA PRO A 292 -5.89 -3.08 -10.90
C PRO A 292 -4.82 -2.32 -10.11
N ARG A 293 -3.59 -2.35 -10.63
CA ARG A 293 -2.47 -1.57 -10.05
C ARG A 293 -2.83 -0.10 -9.92
N GLY A 294 -2.48 0.50 -8.79
CA GLY A 294 -2.76 1.91 -8.48
C GLY A 294 -4.10 2.18 -7.80
N VAL A 295 -5.00 1.20 -7.73
CA VAL A 295 -6.26 1.34 -6.97
C VAL A 295 -6.03 1.21 -5.47
N GLY A 296 -5.07 0.38 -5.07
CA GLY A 296 -4.69 0.14 -3.68
C GLY A 296 -3.27 -0.40 -3.59
N LEU A 297 -2.93 -0.98 -2.45
CA LEU A 297 -1.61 -1.53 -2.17
C LEU A 297 -1.58 -3.03 -2.42
N LEU A 298 -0.60 -3.49 -3.22
CA LEU A 298 -0.33 -4.91 -3.40
C LEU A 298 0.30 -5.49 -2.14
N ASP A 299 -0.26 -6.61 -1.70
CA ASP A 299 0.28 -7.48 -0.66
C ASP A 299 0.80 -8.79 -1.26
N VAL A 300 2.02 -9.18 -0.86
CA VAL A 300 2.70 -10.40 -1.30
C VAL A 300 2.83 -11.34 -0.12
N GLU A 301 1.87 -12.24 0.02
CA GLU A 301 1.77 -13.11 1.19
C GLU A 301 3.00 -13.96 1.44
N ARG A 302 3.53 -13.85 2.67
CA ARG A 302 4.73 -14.57 3.15
C ARG A 302 5.90 -14.50 2.15
N GLY A 303 5.93 -13.45 1.36
CA GLY A 303 6.77 -13.34 0.18
C GLY A 303 7.59 -12.07 0.18
N LYS A 304 8.69 -12.13 -0.55
CA LYS A 304 9.62 -11.02 -0.74
C LYS A 304 9.99 -10.95 -2.21
N PHE A 305 10.15 -9.75 -2.74
CA PHE A 305 10.72 -9.60 -4.08
C PHE A 305 12.21 -9.92 -4.06
N HIS A 306 12.72 -10.48 -5.17
CA HIS A 306 14.16 -10.71 -5.34
C HIS A 306 14.94 -9.40 -5.54
N GLN A 307 14.29 -8.37 -6.07
CA GLN A 307 14.88 -7.08 -6.43
C GLN A 307 14.07 -5.94 -5.80
N LYS A 308 14.62 -4.72 -5.80
CA LYS A 308 13.88 -3.50 -5.44
C LYS A 308 12.60 -3.41 -6.29
N TRP A 309 11.46 -3.25 -5.64
CA TRP A 309 10.19 -3.04 -6.35
C TRP A 309 9.96 -1.54 -6.60
N PRO A 310 9.49 -1.15 -7.80
CA PRO A 310 9.38 0.27 -8.16
C PRO A 310 8.40 1.02 -7.25
N THR A 311 7.24 0.44 -6.95
CA THR A 311 6.22 1.09 -6.12
C THR A 311 6.17 0.53 -4.72
N LEU A 312 5.52 1.24 -3.79
CA LEU A 312 5.25 0.71 -2.46
C LEU A 312 4.46 -0.62 -2.56
N TRP A 313 4.82 -1.58 -1.72
CA TRP A 313 4.12 -2.87 -1.57
C TRP A 313 4.12 -3.27 -0.08
N MET A 314 3.29 -4.23 0.27
CA MET A 314 3.21 -4.84 1.59
C MET A 314 3.51 -6.33 1.50
N THR A 315 4.00 -6.90 2.58
CA THR A 315 3.87 -8.33 2.82
C THR A 315 3.36 -8.56 4.23
N ASP A 316 2.37 -9.43 4.33
CA ASP A 316 2.02 -10.10 5.56
C ASP A 316 2.88 -11.37 5.77
N THR A 317 3.38 -11.53 6.99
CA THR A 317 3.98 -12.78 7.44
C THR A 317 3.60 -13.02 8.90
N SER A 318 3.89 -14.19 9.43
CA SER A 318 3.52 -14.56 10.80
C SER A 318 4.75 -14.76 11.68
N VAL A 319 4.57 -14.55 12.99
CA VAL A 319 5.52 -15.03 14.00
C VAL A 319 5.69 -16.55 13.96
N PHE A 320 4.81 -17.28 13.27
CA PHE A 320 4.92 -18.72 13.04
C PHE A 320 5.14 -19.04 11.55
N GLU A 321 5.90 -20.10 11.28
CA GLU A 321 6.17 -20.55 9.90
C GLU A 321 4.97 -21.18 9.19
N THR A 322 3.99 -21.71 9.92
CA THR A 322 2.96 -22.58 9.31
C THR A 322 1.52 -22.12 9.55
N THR A 323 1.29 -21.16 10.44
CA THR A 323 -0.07 -20.74 10.81
C THR A 323 -0.18 -19.24 11.07
N TRP A 324 -1.39 -18.70 10.89
CA TRP A 324 -1.76 -17.36 11.32
C TRP A 324 -2.45 -17.37 12.68
N GLY A 325 -3.27 -18.40 12.94
CA GLY A 325 -3.99 -18.60 14.21
C GLY A 325 -3.17 -19.22 15.34
N TYR A 326 -3.74 -19.20 16.55
CA TYR A 326 -3.08 -19.75 17.72
C TYR A 326 -3.10 -21.28 17.68
N VAL A 327 -1.91 -21.88 17.81
CA VAL A 327 -1.75 -23.32 17.96
C VAL A 327 -0.98 -23.60 19.24
N LYS A 328 -1.53 -24.46 20.10
CA LYS A 328 -0.93 -24.81 21.38
C LYS A 328 0.42 -25.48 21.16
N GLY A 329 1.47 -24.90 21.74
CA GLY A 329 2.83 -25.42 21.65
C GLY A 329 3.58 -25.03 20.37
N ALA A 330 3.00 -24.22 19.49
CA ALA A 330 3.72 -23.68 18.34
C ALA A 330 4.90 -22.80 18.80
N ILE A 331 6.04 -22.99 18.14
CA ILE A 331 7.28 -22.26 18.42
C ILE A 331 7.37 -21.10 17.42
N PRO A 332 7.45 -19.84 17.90
CA PRO A 332 7.66 -18.71 17.00
C PRO A 332 9.03 -18.78 16.31
N ARG A 333 9.11 -18.16 15.14
CA ARG A 333 10.36 -17.84 14.42
C ARG A 333 11.33 -17.07 15.31
N SER A 334 12.61 -17.04 14.95
CA SER A 334 13.58 -16.28 15.74
C SER A 334 13.43 -14.77 15.55
N PRO A 335 13.79 -13.92 16.54
CA PRO A 335 13.82 -12.48 16.35
C PRO A 335 14.74 -12.03 15.19
N ASN A 336 15.86 -12.72 14.97
CA ASN A 336 16.80 -12.39 13.89
C ASN A 336 16.13 -12.50 12.52
N GLU A 337 15.43 -13.61 12.27
CA GLU A 337 14.72 -13.83 11.00
C GLU A 337 13.69 -12.72 10.70
N ILE A 338 12.94 -12.27 11.71
CA ILE A 338 11.93 -11.22 11.50
C ILE A 338 12.60 -9.84 11.30
N ILE A 339 13.72 -9.59 11.96
CA ILE A 339 14.50 -8.36 11.76
C ILE A 339 15.11 -8.35 10.36
N ASP A 340 15.69 -9.47 9.91
CA ASP A 340 16.25 -9.61 8.57
C ASP A 340 15.16 -9.46 7.50
N ASP A 341 13.98 -10.06 7.71
CA ASP A 341 12.82 -9.86 6.87
C ASP A 341 12.45 -8.38 6.78
N LEU A 342 12.31 -7.69 7.91
CA LEU A 342 11.97 -6.27 7.95
C LEU A 342 12.97 -5.42 7.17
N ILE A 343 14.27 -5.65 7.35
CA ILE A 343 15.33 -4.91 6.67
C ILE A 343 15.28 -5.16 5.16
N ASP A 344 15.16 -6.42 4.72
CA ASP A 344 15.10 -6.79 3.30
C ASP A 344 13.84 -6.23 2.61
N ILE A 345 12.70 -6.29 3.29
CA ILE A 345 11.43 -5.74 2.80
C ILE A 345 11.55 -4.23 2.61
N VAL A 346 12.04 -3.51 3.62
CA VAL A 346 12.15 -2.04 3.59
C VAL A 346 13.16 -1.56 2.54
N SER A 347 14.30 -2.25 2.39
CA SER A 347 15.29 -1.91 1.36
C SER A 347 14.79 -2.13 -0.07
N LYS A 348 13.74 -2.94 -0.24
CA LYS A 348 13.07 -3.22 -1.52
C LYS A 348 11.74 -2.47 -1.70
N ASN A 349 11.56 -1.36 -0.98
CA ASN A 349 10.38 -0.48 -1.04
C ASN A 349 9.10 -1.06 -0.43
N GLY A 350 9.22 -2.03 0.48
CA GLY A 350 8.09 -2.70 1.11
C GLY A 350 7.76 -2.19 2.51
N VAL A 351 6.63 -2.67 3.02
CA VAL A 351 6.22 -2.57 4.43
C VAL A 351 5.89 -3.97 4.96
N LEU A 352 6.29 -4.25 6.20
CA LEU A 352 6.03 -5.52 6.87
C LEU A 352 4.79 -5.41 7.76
N LEU A 353 3.84 -6.32 7.54
CA LEU A 353 2.69 -6.55 8.40
C LEU A 353 2.88 -7.89 9.13
N LEU A 354 3.33 -7.84 10.39
CA LEU A 354 3.68 -9.05 11.16
C LEU A 354 2.49 -9.54 11.96
N ASN A 355 2.02 -10.75 11.66
CA ASN A 355 0.93 -11.41 12.35
C ASN A 355 1.34 -12.02 13.69
N ILE A 356 0.49 -11.80 14.69
CA ILE A 356 0.50 -12.49 15.98
C ILE A 356 -0.75 -13.35 16.14
N ALA A 357 -0.69 -14.33 17.03
CA ALA A 357 -1.80 -15.26 17.28
C ALA A 357 -2.13 -15.36 18.78
N PRO A 358 -2.98 -14.47 19.30
CA PRO A 358 -3.45 -14.52 20.68
C PRO A 358 -4.27 -15.79 20.97
N LYS A 359 -4.30 -16.22 22.23
CA LYS A 359 -5.17 -17.32 22.69
C LYS A 359 -6.62 -16.86 22.74
N SER A 360 -7.58 -17.78 22.77
CA SER A 360 -9.02 -17.46 22.86
C SER A 360 -9.44 -16.63 24.08
N ASP A 361 -8.65 -16.62 25.16
CA ASP A 361 -8.88 -15.74 26.31
C ASP A 361 -8.38 -14.30 26.09
N GLY A 362 -7.74 -14.00 24.95
CA GLY A 362 -7.20 -12.68 24.62
C GLY A 362 -5.78 -12.42 25.13
N SER A 363 -5.17 -13.37 25.83
CA SER A 363 -3.76 -13.27 26.21
C SER A 363 -2.84 -13.55 25.01
N ILE A 364 -1.82 -12.72 24.82
CA ILE A 364 -0.75 -12.97 23.85
C ILE A 364 0.28 -13.89 24.55
N PRO A 365 0.60 -15.09 24.01
CA PRO A 365 1.57 -16.00 24.61
C PRO A 365 2.94 -15.34 24.85
N GLU A 366 3.59 -15.66 25.99
CA GLU A 366 4.87 -15.03 26.36
C GLU A 366 6.01 -15.30 25.34
N SER A 367 5.93 -16.41 24.59
CA SER A 367 6.87 -16.67 23.49
C SER A 367 6.76 -15.62 22.38
N GLN A 368 5.55 -15.18 22.06
CA GLN A 368 5.31 -14.12 21.09
C GLN A 368 5.67 -12.75 21.66
N THR A 369 5.27 -12.42 22.90
CA THR A 369 5.59 -11.12 23.51
C THR A 369 7.12 -10.94 23.66
N ARG A 370 7.87 -11.99 24.00
CA ARG A 370 9.34 -11.95 24.05
C ARG A 370 9.93 -11.64 22.69
N LEU A 371 9.52 -12.36 21.64
CA LEU A 371 9.94 -12.11 20.26
C LEU A 371 9.69 -10.64 19.87
N LEU A 372 8.47 -10.14 20.11
CA LEU A 372 8.10 -8.76 19.78
C LEU A 372 8.93 -7.73 20.56
N ARG A 373 9.23 -7.99 21.85
CA ARG A 373 10.09 -7.12 22.66
C ARG A 373 11.53 -7.09 22.14
N GLU A 374 12.05 -8.20 21.64
CA GLU A 374 13.39 -8.25 21.03
C GLU A 374 13.46 -7.46 19.71
N ILE A 375 12.44 -7.59 18.85
CA ILE A 375 12.29 -6.74 17.65
C ILE A 375 12.22 -5.25 18.06
N GLY A 376 11.41 -4.93 19.08
CA GLY A 376 11.27 -3.57 19.59
C GLY A 376 12.57 -2.99 20.15
N ALA A 377 13.36 -3.80 20.85
CA ALA A 377 14.66 -3.39 21.37
C ALA A 377 15.63 -3.06 20.21
N TRP A 378 15.62 -3.85 19.14
CA TRP A 378 16.40 -3.58 17.95
C TRP A 378 15.94 -2.30 17.23
N LEU A 379 14.63 -2.12 17.05
CA LEU A 379 14.05 -0.93 16.40
C LEU A 379 14.27 0.36 17.20
N LYS A 380 14.38 0.29 18.53
CA LYS A 380 14.73 1.46 19.35
C LYS A 380 16.12 2.01 19.00
N ILE A 381 17.04 1.15 18.58
CA ILE A 381 18.42 1.49 18.23
C ILE A 381 18.52 1.83 16.74
N ASN A 382 17.99 0.97 15.88
CA ASN A 382 18.23 1.00 14.43
C ASN A 382 17.07 1.65 13.64
N GLY A 383 15.97 2.00 14.31
CA GLY A 383 14.75 2.49 13.67
C GLY A 383 14.91 3.79 12.89
N GLU A 384 15.99 4.57 13.12
CA GLU A 384 16.31 5.76 12.34
C GLU A 384 16.49 5.46 10.84
N GLY A 385 17.03 4.29 10.51
CA GLY A 385 17.20 3.81 9.12
C GLY A 385 15.99 3.06 8.57
N ILE A 386 15.02 2.72 9.41
CA ILE A 386 13.80 2.02 8.98
C ILE A 386 12.67 3.02 8.75
N TYR A 387 12.27 3.75 9.80
CA TYR A 387 11.16 4.68 9.72
C TYR A 387 11.52 5.91 8.89
N ASP A 388 10.54 6.42 8.14
CA ASP A 388 10.68 7.55 7.21
C ASP A 388 11.75 7.36 6.11
N SER A 389 12.34 6.16 5.99
CA SER A 389 13.39 5.90 5.00
C SER A 389 12.81 5.53 3.64
N ARG A 390 13.68 5.55 2.62
CA ARG A 390 13.42 5.08 1.27
C ARG A 390 14.43 4.01 0.89
N PRO A 391 14.09 3.09 -0.01
CA PRO A 391 15.08 2.19 -0.58
C PRO A 391 16.19 3.01 -1.25
N PHE A 392 17.44 2.59 -1.12
CA PHE A 392 18.50 3.12 -1.97
C PHE A 392 18.34 2.63 -3.42
N ASP A 393 19.12 3.13 -4.38
CA ASP A 393 19.05 2.69 -5.78
C ASP A 393 19.35 1.20 -5.89
N VAL A 394 20.39 0.76 -5.20
CA VAL A 394 20.69 -0.66 -4.97
C VAL A 394 20.18 -1.05 -3.59
N PHE A 395 19.35 -2.08 -3.51
CA PHE A 395 18.72 -2.49 -2.24
C PHE A 395 19.70 -3.16 -1.26
N GLY A 396 20.85 -3.64 -1.74
CA GLY A 396 21.81 -4.40 -0.94
C GLY A 396 22.98 -4.99 -1.73
N GLU A 397 23.95 -5.56 -1.01
CA GLU A 397 25.10 -6.28 -1.55
C GLU A 397 25.12 -7.72 -1.04
N GLY A 398 25.07 -8.68 -1.97
CA GLY A 398 24.99 -10.10 -1.63
C GLY A 398 23.80 -10.41 -0.71
N GLU A 399 23.95 -11.44 0.10
CA GLU A 399 22.87 -11.90 0.99
C GLU A 399 22.79 -11.09 2.29
N ASN A 400 23.91 -10.46 2.71
CA ASN A 400 24.08 -9.97 4.08
C ASN A 400 24.03 -8.45 4.25
N ILE A 401 24.05 -7.66 3.18
CA ILE A 401 24.05 -6.19 3.27
C ILE A 401 22.79 -5.62 2.64
N ARG A 402 22.13 -4.70 3.33
CA ARG A 402 20.94 -3.98 2.83
C ARG A 402 21.06 -2.48 3.06
N TYR A 403 20.45 -1.71 2.15
CA TYR A 403 20.55 -0.26 2.14
C TYR A 403 19.19 0.44 2.24
N THR A 404 19.17 1.52 3.01
CA THR A 404 18.08 2.50 2.99
C THR A 404 18.65 3.91 3.07
N CYS A 405 17.83 4.91 2.76
CA CYS A 405 18.22 6.30 2.72
C CYS A 405 17.24 7.18 3.46
N ARG A 406 17.76 8.20 4.16
CA ARG A 406 16.96 9.24 4.80
C ARG A 406 17.77 10.52 4.94
N GLY A 407 17.23 11.65 4.50
CA GLY A 407 17.97 12.93 4.56
C GLY A 407 19.26 12.82 3.77
N ASN A 408 20.42 13.15 4.33
CA ASN A 408 21.71 12.96 3.66
C ASN A 408 22.47 11.70 4.13
N TRP A 409 21.75 10.72 4.67
CA TRP A 409 22.32 9.48 5.20
C TRP A 409 21.94 8.28 4.35
N ILE A 410 22.92 7.42 4.08
CA ILE A 410 22.71 6.02 3.71
C ILE A 410 22.87 5.18 4.99
N TYR A 411 21.90 4.33 5.28
CA TYR A 411 21.99 3.33 6.35
C TYR A 411 22.33 1.99 5.71
N VAL A 412 23.33 1.34 6.29
CA VAL A 412 23.86 0.05 5.86
C VAL A 412 23.59 -0.94 6.97
N PHE A 413 22.76 -1.93 6.68
CA PHE A 413 22.45 -3.02 7.60
C PHE A 413 23.26 -4.25 7.23
N PHE A 414 23.95 -4.83 8.21
CA PHE A 414 24.67 -6.10 8.13
C PHE A 414 23.83 -7.15 8.85
N LEU A 415 23.22 -8.07 8.12
CA LEU A 415 22.35 -9.12 8.68
C LEU A 415 23.15 -10.10 9.55
N ASP A 416 24.37 -10.41 9.10
CA ASP A 416 25.39 -11.11 9.88
C ASP A 416 26.39 -10.15 10.52
N LYS A 417 27.08 -10.61 11.57
CA LYS A 417 28.09 -9.81 12.25
C LYS A 417 29.25 -9.52 11.28
N PRO A 418 29.55 -8.25 10.97
CA PRO A 418 30.69 -7.93 10.14
C PRO A 418 31.99 -8.17 10.93
N HIS A 419 33.06 -8.52 10.22
CA HIS A 419 34.38 -8.80 10.78
C HIS A 419 35.44 -7.92 10.12
N ASP A 420 36.50 -7.61 10.88
CA ASP A 420 37.70 -6.89 10.47
C ASP A 420 37.42 -5.54 9.79
N ARG A 421 37.16 -5.56 8.47
CA ARG A 421 36.98 -4.38 7.63
C ARG A 421 35.82 -4.58 6.66
N VAL A 422 34.89 -3.65 6.68
CA VAL A 422 33.78 -3.57 5.73
C VAL A 422 34.29 -3.04 4.39
N LYS A 423 33.77 -3.58 3.28
CA LYS A 423 33.98 -3.08 1.92
C LYS A 423 32.65 -3.04 1.16
N LEU A 424 32.11 -1.84 0.93
CA LEU A 424 30.86 -1.60 0.22
C LEU A 424 31.18 -1.24 -1.22
N LYS A 425 30.98 -2.18 -2.15
CA LYS A 425 31.35 -2.02 -3.57
C LYS A 425 30.37 -1.12 -4.30
N GLU A 426 29.09 -1.18 -3.94
CA GLU A 426 28.04 -0.37 -4.57
C GLU A 426 28.17 1.10 -4.22
N LEU A 427 28.86 1.41 -3.13
CA LEU A 427 29.18 2.78 -2.72
C LEU A 427 30.59 3.21 -3.15
N SER A 428 31.18 2.60 -4.18
CA SER A 428 32.47 3.01 -4.74
C SER A 428 32.37 4.24 -5.65
N THR A 429 33.47 4.98 -5.84
CA THR A 429 33.50 6.13 -6.77
C THR A 429 33.35 5.72 -8.23
N ARG A 430 33.51 4.43 -8.56
CA ARG A 430 33.23 3.90 -9.90
C ARG A 430 31.73 3.72 -10.11
N ASN A 431 31.04 3.13 -9.15
CA ASN A 431 29.60 2.87 -9.26
C ASN A 431 28.79 4.16 -9.06
N ILE A 432 29.27 5.08 -8.22
CA ILE A 432 28.64 6.38 -7.98
C ILE A 432 29.68 7.50 -8.14
N PRO A 433 29.96 7.92 -9.38
CA PRO A 433 30.89 9.01 -9.65
C PRO A 433 30.50 10.30 -8.92
N GLY A 434 31.47 10.92 -8.24
CA GLY A 434 31.25 12.17 -7.49
C GLY A 434 30.66 12.00 -6.09
N LEU A 435 30.40 10.76 -5.63
CA LEU A 435 29.95 10.51 -4.26
C LEU A 435 30.99 10.99 -3.23
N LYS A 436 30.61 11.97 -2.40
CA LYS A 436 31.46 12.51 -1.33
C LYS A 436 30.96 12.05 0.04
N VAL A 437 31.72 11.16 0.66
CA VAL A 437 31.47 10.67 2.02
C VAL A 437 32.07 11.65 3.03
N MET A 438 31.24 12.17 3.93
CA MET A 438 31.67 13.10 4.98
C MET A 438 32.08 12.37 6.25
N GLU A 439 31.28 11.41 6.69
CA GLU A 439 31.54 10.60 7.88
C GLU A 439 30.83 9.26 7.78
N VAL A 440 31.40 8.26 8.44
CA VAL A 440 30.79 6.94 8.65
C VAL A 440 30.66 6.74 10.15
N VAL A 441 29.48 6.33 10.61
CA VAL A 441 29.15 6.16 12.02
C VAL A 441 28.52 4.79 12.22
N TRP A 442 29.10 3.97 13.09
CA TRP A 442 28.45 2.77 13.60
C TRP A 442 27.36 3.18 14.60
N VAL A 443 26.13 2.75 14.36
CA VAL A 443 25.02 3.01 15.29
C VAL A 443 25.38 2.39 16.64
N ASN A 444 25.23 3.17 17.72
CA ASN A 444 25.67 2.88 19.09
C ASN A 444 27.17 2.70 19.35
N HIS A 445 28.06 2.91 18.36
CA HIS A 445 29.51 2.72 18.56
C HIS A 445 30.38 3.91 18.12
N GLY A 446 29.78 4.94 17.51
CA GLY A 446 30.47 6.18 17.17
C GLY A 446 31.09 6.16 15.77
N ARG A 447 32.02 7.07 15.52
CA ARG A 447 32.66 7.22 14.20
C ARG A 447 33.49 5.98 13.87
N ALA A 448 33.44 5.58 12.61
CA ALA A 448 34.26 4.47 12.12
C ALA A 448 35.70 4.91 11.88
N ASP A 449 36.64 3.99 12.12
CA ASP A 449 38.06 4.19 11.89
C ASP A 449 38.48 3.75 10.48
N ASN A 450 39.64 4.25 10.04
CA ASN A 450 40.31 3.88 8.79
C ASN A 450 39.42 3.93 7.54
N VAL A 451 38.52 4.92 7.49
CA VAL A 451 37.61 5.16 6.36
C VAL A 451 38.41 5.53 5.10
N SER A 452 38.21 4.77 4.03
CA SER A 452 38.81 5.00 2.72
C SER A 452 37.76 4.83 1.62
N HIS A 453 37.74 5.72 0.63
CA HIS A 453 36.78 5.67 -0.48
C HIS A 453 37.52 5.77 -1.81
N ASP A 454 37.46 4.71 -2.62
CA ASP A 454 38.15 4.62 -3.90
C ASP A 454 37.26 4.06 -5.01
N LYS A 455 37.87 3.79 -6.17
CA LYS A 455 37.20 3.27 -7.37
C LYS A 455 36.64 1.85 -7.23
N ASN A 456 36.89 1.17 -6.11
CA ASN A 456 36.50 -0.22 -5.88
C ASN A 456 35.52 -0.36 -4.72
N ALA A 457 35.65 0.44 -3.66
CA ALA A 457 34.74 0.41 -2.51
C ALA A 457 34.81 1.66 -1.62
N LEU A 458 33.77 1.86 -0.82
CA LEU A 458 33.88 2.51 0.49
C LEU A 458 34.25 1.46 1.53
N SER A 459 35.37 1.65 2.22
CA SER A 459 35.86 0.73 3.25
C SER A 459 36.09 1.41 4.58
N PHE A 460 35.85 0.71 5.67
CA PHE A 460 36.04 1.19 7.04
C PHE A 460 36.11 0.00 8.01
N ASP A 461 36.73 0.21 9.16
CA ASP A 461 36.98 -0.88 10.11
C ASP A 461 35.74 -1.17 10.98
N VAL A 462 35.63 -2.44 11.37
CA VAL A 462 34.63 -2.90 12.33
C VAL A 462 35.18 -2.65 13.75
N PRO A 463 34.42 -2.01 14.66
CA PRO A 463 34.87 -1.78 16.03
C PRO A 463 35.19 -3.10 16.72
N THR A 464 36.34 -3.17 17.42
CA THR A 464 36.77 -4.39 18.14
C THR A 464 35.73 -4.85 19.16
N ALA A 465 35.00 -3.89 19.76
CA ALA A 465 33.91 -4.14 20.71
C ALA A 465 32.52 -3.98 20.08
N LEU A 466 32.32 -4.42 18.83
CA LEU A 466 31.00 -4.37 18.18
C LEU A 466 29.99 -5.24 18.96
N SER A 467 29.08 -4.56 19.65
CA SER A 467 28.02 -5.10 20.49
C SER A 467 26.67 -5.05 19.76
N GLY A 468 25.67 -5.76 20.28
CA GLY A 468 24.35 -5.87 19.68
C GLY A 468 23.93 -7.32 19.47
N LYS A 469 22.62 -7.51 19.33
CA LYS A 469 21.97 -8.79 19.11
C LYS A 469 21.06 -8.55 17.91
N TYR A 470 21.33 -9.24 16.80
CA TYR A 470 20.66 -9.09 15.50
C TYR A 470 21.07 -7.84 14.73
N ALA A 471 21.30 -8.01 13.42
CA ALA A 471 21.67 -7.03 12.41
C ALA A 471 22.35 -5.71 12.89
N TRP A 472 23.58 -5.46 12.45
CA TRP A 472 24.34 -4.27 12.81
C TRP A 472 24.14 -3.15 11.80
N THR A 473 24.17 -1.89 12.26
CA THR A 473 23.93 -0.74 11.38
C THR A 473 25.10 0.22 11.39
N ALA A 474 25.56 0.61 10.21
CA ALA A 474 26.36 1.81 10.01
C ALA A 474 25.53 2.85 9.24
N LYS A 475 25.80 4.13 9.48
CA LYS A 475 25.22 5.23 8.69
C LYS A 475 26.32 6.10 8.10
N ILE A 476 26.16 6.45 6.84
CA ILE A 476 27.14 7.15 6.00
C ILE A 476 26.54 8.51 5.61
N ARG A 477 27.20 9.59 6.01
CA ARG A 477 26.76 10.95 5.69
C ARG A 477 27.35 11.38 4.36
N LEU A 478 26.50 11.90 3.48
CA LEU A 478 26.90 12.40 2.17
C LEU A 478 26.99 13.94 2.17
N GLN A 479 27.94 14.46 1.40
CA GLN A 479 28.05 15.89 1.11
C GLN A 479 27.21 16.24 -0.12
N GLY A 480 26.40 17.29 -0.04
CA GLY A 480 25.69 17.83 -1.20
C GLY A 480 24.59 16.93 -1.77
N ILE A 481 24.28 15.80 -1.13
CA ILE A 481 23.17 14.92 -1.48
C ILE A 481 22.18 14.91 -0.32
N ARG A 482 20.94 15.28 -0.58
CA ARG A 482 19.81 15.01 0.32
C ARG A 482 18.81 14.12 -0.40
N PHE A 483 18.56 12.93 0.12
CA PHE A 483 17.36 12.15 -0.10
C PHE A 483 16.20 12.88 0.58
N THR A 484 15.55 13.81 -0.14
CA THR A 484 14.31 14.43 0.35
C THR A 484 13.13 13.60 -0.08
N MET A 485 12.02 13.75 0.63
CA MET A 485 10.72 13.33 0.12
C MET A 485 10.43 14.11 -1.16
N PRO A 486 9.95 13.48 -2.24
CA PRO A 486 9.29 14.22 -3.29
C PRO A 486 8.05 14.87 -2.65
N GLN A 487 8.04 16.20 -2.55
CA GLN A 487 6.81 16.95 -2.27
C GLN A 487 6.11 17.43 -3.54
N VAL A 488 6.67 17.14 -4.70
CA VAL A 488 6.05 17.57 -5.95
C VAL A 488 5.25 16.38 -6.47
N THR A 489 3.98 16.59 -6.78
CA THR A 489 3.22 15.79 -7.75
C THR A 489 2.77 16.79 -8.81
N ILE A 490 3.16 16.59 -10.05
CA ILE A 490 2.79 17.43 -11.19
C ILE A 490 2.01 16.51 -12.10
N GLU A 491 0.71 16.79 -12.12
CA GLU A 491 -0.24 16.16 -13.00
C GLU A 491 -0.11 16.83 -14.38
N MET A 492 0.41 16.10 -15.37
CA MET A 492 0.22 16.50 -16.77
C MET A 492 -1.09 15.89 -17.26
N ARG A 493 -2.03 16.73 -17.70
CA ARG A 493 -3.29 16.32 -18.30
C ARG A 493 -3.29 16.66 -19.78
N PRO A 494 -2.93 15.72 -20.67
CA PRO A 494 -3.28 15.85 -22.07
C PRO A 494 -4.75 15.43 -22.27
N GLU A 495 -5.44 16.09 -23.22
CA GLU A 495 -6.73 15.64 -23.75
C GLU A 495 -6.55 14.22 -24.32
N GLY A 496 -6.84 13.20 -23.51
CA GLY A 496 -6.47 11.82 -23.80
C GLY A 496 -6.17 10.97 -22.57
N GLY A 497 -5.85 11.58 -21.42
CA GLY A 497 -5.90 10.88 -20.13
C GLY A 497 -4.66 10.09 -19.70
N ALA A 498 -3.50 10.32 -20.31
CA ALA A 498 -2.24 9.82 -19.76
C ALA A 498 -1.94 10.55 -18.44
N VAL A 499 -1.81 9.79 -17.34
CA VAL A 499 -1.36 10.29 -16.03
C VAL A 499 0.09 9.87 -15.85
N PHE A 500 1.00 10.84 -15.80
CA PHE A 500 2.39 10.60 -15.42
C PHE A 500 2.54 10.90 -13.92
N ALA A 501 2.99 9.90 -13.16
CA ALA A 501 3.48 10.10 -11.81
C ALA A 501 5.01 9.99 -11.86
N TYR A 502 5.69 10.90 -11.17
CA TYR A 502 7.12 10.79 -10.92
C TYR A 502 7.30 10.43 -9.46
N GLU A 503 8.25 9.55 -9.20
CA GLU A 503 8.53 9.13 -7.84
C GLU A 503 9.82 9.75 -7.31
N GLU A 504 10.74 10.20 -8.17
CA GLU A 504 12.07 10.72 -7.80
C GLU A 504 12.52 11.74 -8.87
N VAL A 505 12.88 12.98 -8.47
CA VAL A 505 13.48 14.01 -9.35
C VAL A 505 14.53 14.75 -8.53
N HIS A 506 15.70 14.98 -9.11
CA HIS A 506 16.85 15.48 -8.37
C HIS A 506 17.67 16.47 -9.22
N ASN A 507 18.14 17.57 -8.63
CA ASN A 507 19.00 18.56 -9.29
C ASN A 507 20.44 18.50 -8.76
N LEU A 508 21.33 18.03 -9.63
CA LEU A 508 22.75 17.76 -9.33
C LEU A 508 23.65 18.99 -9.29
N THR A 509 23.10 20.19 -9.52
CA THR A 509 23.86 21.43 -9.56
C THR A 509 23.77 22.21 -8.26
N ASP A 510 24.69 23.16 -8.08
CA ASP A 510 24.73 24.10 -6.95
C ASP A 510 23.77 25.30 -7.13
N ARG A 511 22.93 25.27 -8.18
CA ARG A 511 21.98 26.33 -8.53
C ARG A 511 20.59 25.73 -8.81
N GLU A 512 19.56 26.54 -8.64
CA GLU A 512 18.20 26.15 -9.01
C GLU A 512 18.12 25.89 -10.51
N GLN A 513 17.47 24.80 -10.92
CA GLN A 513 17.21 24.50 -12.32
C GLN A 513 15.72 24.57 -12.62
N VAL A 514 15.40 25.18 -13.75
CA VAL A 514 14.05 25.22 -14.30
C VAL A 514 14.00 24.28 -15.50
N VAL A 515 13.31 23.16 -15.37
CA VAL A 515 13.12 22.18 -16.44
C VAL A 515 11.74 22.37 -17.03
N THR A 516 11.65 22.51 -18.35
CA THR A 516 10.34 22.56 -19.04
C THR A 516 10.15 21.30 -19.87
N ALA A 517 9.17 20.47 -19.51
CA ALA A 517 8.85 19.22 -20.19
C ALA A 517 7.61 19.38 -21.08
N LYS A 518 7.70 18.94 -22.34
CA LYS A 518 6.57 18.97 -23.29
C LYS A 518 6.37 17.59 -23.91
N LEU A 519 5.15 17.08 -23.82
CA LEU A 519 4.79 15.76 -24.34
C LEU A 519 4.36 15.86 -25.80
N PHE A 520 4.81 14.91 -26.62
CA PHE A 520 4.33 14.73 -27.99
C PHE A 520 3.78 13.31 -28.18
N ILE A 521 2.55 13.22 -28.67
CA ILE A 521 1.91 11.96 -29.07
C ILE A 521 1.82 11.96 -30.59
N ASN A 522 2.39 10.94 -31.26
CA ASN A 522 2.41 10.85 -32.73
C ASN A 522 2.97 12.13 -33.41
N ARG A 523 4.01 12.75 -32.83
CA ARG A 523 4.63 14.00 -33.29
C ARG A 523 3.74 15.25 -33.21
N GLN A 524 2.60 15.19 -32.52
CA GLN A 524 1.79 16.36 -32.18
C GLN A 524 1.94 16.67 -30.69
N ALA A 525 2.13 17.95 -30.36
CA ALA A 525 2.21 18.41 -28.98
C ALA A 525 0.90 18.09 -28.25
N SER A 526 1.01 17.47 -27.08
CA SER A 526 -0.12 17.09 -26.26
C SER A 526 -0.09 17.86 -24.94
N GLY A 527 -1.01 18.81 -24.79
CA GLY A 527 -1.12 19.66 -23.59
C GLY A 527 -0.11 20.81 -23.50
N SER A 528 -0.18 21.54 -22.38
CA SER A 528 0.74 22.66 -22.08
C SER A 528 2.07 22.15 -21.52
N PRO A 529 3.22 22.82 -21.81
CA PRO A 529 4.50 22.47 -21.20
C PRO A 529 4.44 22.57 -19.68
N CYS A 530 5.02 21.59 -19.00
CA CYS A 530 5.15 21.58 -17.54
C CYS A 530 6.47 22.23 -17.13
N ARG A 531 6.42 23.20 -16.21
CA ARG A 531 7.61 23.84 -15.63
C ARG A 531 7.89 23.23 -14.25
N LEU A 532 9.04 22.59 -14.12
CA LEU A 532 9.59 22.00 -12.90
C LEU A 532 10.68 22.93 -12.36
N ILE A 533 10.61 23.29 -11.08
CA ILE A 533 11.67 24.03 -10.38
C ILE A 533 12.37 23.06 -9.44
N LEU A 534 13.66 22.80 -9.67
CA LEU A 534 14.45 21.86 -8.91
C LEU A 534 15.48 22.63 -8.07
N PRO A 535 15.42 22.59 -6.72
CA PRO A 535 16.38 23.27 -5.86
C PRO A 535 17.76 22.59 -5.87
N PRO A 536 18.86 23.31 -5.55
CA PRO A 536 20.23 22.76 -5.61
C PRO A 536 20.47 21.52 -4.73
N GLY A 537 21.29 20.56 -5.20
CA GLY A 537 21.95 19.55 -4.35
C GLY A 537 21.23 18.20 -4.13
N GLN A 538 20.71 17.58 -5.18
CA GLN A 538 20.17 16.22 -5.16
C GLN A 538 20.61 15.41 -6.39
N ALA A 539 20.90 14.12 -6.23
CA ALA A 539 21.19 13.18 -7.32
C ALA A 539 20.04 12.22 -7.58
N GLY A 540 19.67 12.02 -8.86
CA GLY A 540 18.76 10.97 -9.32
C GLY A 540 17.96 11.31 -10.59
N ASP A 541 17.30 10.28 -11.13
CA ASP A 541 16.78 10.21 -12.50
C ASP A 541 15.31 10.63 -12.60
N ILE A 542 14.92 11.28 -13.71
CA ILE A 542 13.48 11.51 -14.00
C ILE A 542 12.93 10.30 -14.76
N ARG A 543 12.00 9.58 -14.13
CA ARG A 543 11.30 8.44 -14.73
C ARG A 543 9.94 8.86 -15.29
N PHE A 544 9.73 8.63 -16.58
CA PHE A 544 8.43 8.83 -17.24
C PHE A 544 7.77 7.47 -17.50
N GLU A 545 6.60 7.23 -16.91
CA GLU A 545 5.79 6.03 -17.17
C GLU A 545 4.47 6.39 -17.86
N HIS A 546 4.20 5.74 -18.99
CA HIS A 546 2.91 5.83 -19.67
C HIS A 546 1.92 4.85 -19.03
N ARG A 547 1.04 5.34 -18.16
CA ARG A 547 -0.07 4.54 -17.62
C ARG A 547 -1.25 4.56 -18.57
N ASP A 548 -1.21 3.74 -19.60
CA ASP A 548 -2.43 3.26 -20.26
C ASP A 548 -2.28 1.78 -20.64
N GLN A 549 -3.35 1.02 -20.41
CA GLN A 549 -3.35 -0.44 -20.29
C GLN A 549 -3.22 -1.18 -21.63
N MET A 550 -2.85 -2.46 -21.50
CA MET A 550 -2.93 -3.54 -22.49
C MET A 550 -1.80 -3.60 -23.53
N HIS A 551 -0.91 -4.57 -23.28
CA HIS A 551 0.16 -5.04 -24.17
C HIS A 551 1.36 -4.09 -24.32
N TYR A 552 2.53 -4.73 -24.47
CA TYR A 552 3.87 -4.17 -24.68
C TYR A 552 4.67 -3.86 -23.41
N GLY A 553 5.76 -4.63 -23.23
CA GLY A 553 6.83 -4.41 -22.26
C GLY A 553 7.65 -3.15 -22.57
N ALA A 554 7.02 -1.98 -22.47
CA ALA A 554 7.72 -0.71 -22.54
C ALA A 554 8.66 -0.60 -21.32
N LYS A 555 9.97 -0.55 -21.59
CA LYS A 555 10.96 -0.24 -20.56
C LYS A 555 10.80 1.23 -20.13
N PRO A 556 10.98 1.56 -18.85
CA PRO A 556 11.05 2.94 -18.39
C PRO A 556 12.08 3.72 -19.21
N ILE A 557 11.77 4.96 -19.57
CA ILE A 557 12.77 5.88 -20.11
C ILE A 557 13.43 6.55 -18.91
N MET A 558 14.73 6.28 -18.73
CA MET A 558 15.59 6.90 -17.73
C MET A 558 16.36 8.02 -18.42
N ILE A 559 16.33 9.23 -17.88
CA ILE A 559 17.21 10.32 -18.33
C ILE A 559 18.10 10.72 -17.16
N HIS A 560 19.41 10.57 -17.40
CA HIS A 560 20.47 10.96 -16.49
C HIS A 560 20.95 12.38 -16.84
N ASN A 561 21.37 13.15 -15.83
CA ASN A 561 22.08 14.44 -15.99
C ASN A 561 21.33 15.48 -16.83
N LEU A 562 20.19 15.97 -16.35
CA LEU A 562 19.49 17.08 -17.00
C LEU A 562 20.22 18.41 -16.74
N ASP A 563 20.38 19.21 -17.80
CA ASP A 563 20.79 20.61 -17.77
C ASP A 563 19.54 21.51 -17.80
N ALA A 564 19.71 22.81 -17.56
CA ALA A 564 18.62 23.76 -17.78
C ALA A 564 18.21 23.78 -19.27
N GLY A 565 16.94 23.46 -19.57
CA GLY A 565 16.49 23.35 -20.97
C GLY A 565 15.04 22.89 -21.14
N VAL A 566 14.61 22.87 -22.41
CA VAL A 566 13.33 22.29 -22.85
C VAL A 566 13.59 20.88 -23.36
N TYR A 567 12.84 19.90 -22.84
CA TYR A 567 12.99 18.49 -23.21
C TYR A 567 11.71 17.98 -23.90
N GLU A 568 11.88 17.39 -25.08
CA GLU A 568 10.80 16.82 -25.87
C GLU A 568 10.80 15.29 -25.84
N PHE A 569 9.61 14.71 -25.63
CA PHE A 569 9.41 13.27 -25.56
C PHE A 569 8.37 12.85 -26.60
N SER A 570 8.75 11.97 -27.54
CA SER A 570 7.86 11.44 -28.59
C SER A 570 7.68 9.92 -28.48
N PHE A 571 6.43 9.47 -28.45
CA PHE A 571 6.06 8.04 -28.51
C PHE A 571 5.38 7.72 -29.84
N GLY A 572 5.75 6.60 -30.48
CA GLY A 572 5.18 6.14 -31.77
C GLY A 572 4.62 4.72 -31.69
N GLN A 573 3.45 4.49 -32.29
CA GLN A 573 2.68 3.24 -32.17
C GLN A 573 3.26 1.99 -32.85
N LYS A 574 4.34 2.08 -33.62
CA LYS A 574 4.86 0.94 -34.40
C LYS A 574 6.39 0.91 -34.44
N GLN A 575 7.04 0.48 -33.36
CA GLN A 575 8.30 -0.30 -33.34
C GLN A 575 8.84 -0.43 -31.90
N PRO A 576 9.44 -1.58 -31.52
CA PRO A 576 10.09 -1.72 -30.22
C PRO A 576 11.51 -1.14 -30.31
N MET A 577 11.70 0.11 -29.88
CA MET A 577 12.81 0.60 -29.07
C MET A 577 12.88 2.12 -29.06
N SER A 578 13.10 2.62 -27.84
CA SER A 578 13.58 3.94 -27.44
C SER A 578 14.52 4.64 -28.44
N ARG A 579 14.07 5.78 -28.96
CA ARG A 579 14.95 6.89 -29.35
C ARG A 579 14.50 8.15 -28.62
N VAL A 580 15.20 8.49 -27.54
CA VAL A 580 15.18 9.84 -26.97
C VAL A 580 16.04 10.70 -27.89
N ARG A 581 15.47 11.76 -28.47
CA ARG A 581 16.23 12.78 -29.20
C ARG A 581 16.35 13.97 -28.26
N VAL A 582 17.51 14.13 -27.62
CA VAL A 582 17.83 15.31 -26.82
C VAL A 582 18.30 16.38 -27.80
N GLU A 583 17.44 17.32 -28.16
CA GLU A 583 17.83 18.51 -28.93
C GLU A 583 17.90 19.68 -27.95
N SER A 584 19.11 20.06 -27.54
CA SER A 584 19.33 21.32 -26.84
C SER A 584 19.31 22.46 -27.86
N PHE A 585 18.29 23.32 -27.79
CA PHE A 585 18.26 24.55 -28.56
C PHE A 585 18.87 25.68 -27.73
N PRO A 586 19.97 26.32 -28.17
CA PRO A 586 20.37 27.59 -27.59
C PRO A 586 19.32 28.64 -27.96
N LEU A 587 18.57 29.14 -26.98
CA LEU A 587 17.75 30.33 -27.15
C LEU A 587 18.68 31.53 -27.27
N ILE A 588 18.88 32.03 -28.49
CA ILE A 588 19.57 33.30 -28.72
C ILE A 588 18.54 34.42 -28.59
N SER A 589 18.77 35.35 -27.67
CA SER A 589 17.94 36.55 -27.53
C SER A 589 18.23 37.51 -28.69
N MET A 590 17.33 37.56 -29.69
CA MET A 590 17.45 38.47 -30.84
C MET A 590 16.73 39.82 -30.65
N TRP A 591 16.59 40.28 -29.41
CA TRP A 591 15.94 41.56 -29.11
C TRP A 591 16.70 42.72 -29.77
N GLY A 592 16.06 43.42 -30.72
CA GLY A 592 16.66 44.57 -31.43
C GLY A 592 16.42 44.56 -32.94
N GLN A 593 17.09 45.49 -33.64
CA GLN A 593 17.12 45.54 -35.11
C GLN A 593 18.31 44.76 -35.65
N TRP A 594 18.04 43.83 -36.56
CA TRP A 594 19.03 42.93 -37.14
C TRP A 594 18.94 43.00 -38.67
N LYS A 595 20.08 42.98 -39.33
CA LYS A 595 20.17 42.99 -40.79
C LYS A 595 20.26 41.55 -41.30
N PHE A 596 19.43 41.19 -42.28
CA PHE A 596 19.44 39.88 -42.95
C PHE A 596 19.53 40.03 -44.47
N MET A 597 20.16 39.07 -45.12
CA MET A 597 20.21 38.94 -46.58
C MET A 597 19.61 37.59 -46.97
N SER A 598 18.73 37.54 -47.96
CA SER A 598 18.14 36.27 -48.40
C SER A 598 19.17 35.43 -49.15
N GLY A 599 19.48 34.24 -48.64
CA GLY A 599 20.26 33.23 -49.37
C GLY A 599 21.73 33.07 -48.94
N ASP A 600 22.14 33.59 -47.79
CA ASP A 600 23.52 33.40 -47.31
C ASP A 600 23.73 31.99 -46.71
N SER A 601 24.80 31.32 -47.12
CA SER A 601 25.32 30.14 -46.44
C SER A 601 26.31 30.59 -45.36
N ALA A 602 26.27 29.94 -44.19
CA ALA A 602 26.98 30.35 -42.97
C ALA A 602 28.52 30.18 -43.02
N ASP A 603 29.18 30.48 -44.13
CA ASP A 603 30.63 30.43 -44.27
C ASP A 603 31.24 31.84 -44.14
N TRP A 604 31.41 32.25 -42.88
CA TRP A 604 31.93 33.55 -42.41
C TRP A 604 33.41 33.82 -42.76
N LYS A 605 34.03 33.01 -43.64
CA LYS A 605 35.47 33.06 -43.95
C LYS A 605 35.84 33.77 -45.24
N LYS A 606 34.89 34.34 -46.00
CA LYS A 606 35.21 35.12 -47.22
C LYS A 606 35.29 36.62 -46.93
N PRO A 607 36.42 37.30 -47.19
CA PRO A 607 36.53 38.74 -47.04
C PRO A 607 35.98 39.47 -48.28
N GLY A 608 35.11 40.45 -48.06
CA GLY A 608 34.47 41.25 -49.11
C GLY A 608 32.95 41.31 -48.92
N TRP A 609 32.49 42.06 -47.91
CA TRP A 609 31.06 42.20 -47.60
C TRP A 609 30.57 43.57 -48.07
N ASP A 610 29.52 43.56 -48.90
CA ASP A 610 28.85 44.75 -49.44
C ASP A 610 27.53 44.96 -48.68
N ASP A 611 27.52 45.96 -47.80
CA ASP A 611 26.44 46.23 -46.85
C ASP A 611 25.18 46.82 -47.48
N SER A 612 25.18 47.13 -48.79
CA SER A 612 24.05 47.77 -49.46
C SER A 612 22.86 46.83 -49.72
N ARG A 613 23.01 45.50 -49.52
CA ARG A 613 21.99 44.49 -49.84
C ARG A 613 21.26 43.87 -48.64
N TRP A 614 21.42 44.45 -47.45
CA TRP A 614 20.84 43.93 -46.22
C TRP A 614 19.47 44.54 -45.89
N THR A 615 18.50 43.68 -45.56
CA THR A 615 17.18 44.10 -45.08
C THR A 615 17.18 44.19 -43.56
N VAL A 616 16.76 45.32 -42.99
CA VAL A 616 16.66 45.50 -41.54
C VAL A 616 15.33 44.93 -41.04
N CYS A 617 15.39 43.92 -40.17
CA CYS A 617 14.24 43.33 -39.50
C CYS A 617 14.28 43.66 -38.00
N SER A 618 13.14 43.99 -37.42
CA SER A 618 13.01 44.27 -35.98
C SER A 618 12.25 43.13 -35.30
N PHE A 619 12.84 42.52 -34.26
CA PHE A 619 12.21 41.43 -33.53
C PHE A 619 11.80 41.85 -32.12
N PRO A 620 10.49 41.80 -31.78
CA PRO A 620 9.99 42.26 -30.47
C PRO A 620 10.03 41.17 -29.37
N GLY A 621 10.69 40.02 -29.57
CA GLY A 621 10.69 38.92 -28.59
C GLY A 621 11.74 37.84 -28.86
N GLN A 622 11.86 36.87 -27.93
CA GLN A 622 12.72 35.69 -28.08
C GLN A 622 12.19 34.80 -29.21
N CYS A 623 13.03 34.51 -30.21
CA CYS A 623 12.68 33.67 -31.36
C CYS A 623 13.47 32.36 -31.27
N PRO A 624 12.82 31.19 -31.16
CA PRO A 624 13.52 29.90 -31.24
C PRO A 624 13.92 29.63 -32.70
N ILE A 625 15.17 29.23 -32.95
CA ILE A 625 15.66 28.91 -34.30
C ILE A 625 16.11 27.45 -34.30
N ASP A 626 15.73 26.69 -35.33
CA ASP A 626 16.23 25.32 -35.52
C ASP A 626 17.67 25.30 -36.07
N ARG A 627 18.32 24.12 -36.07
CA ARG A 627 19.69 23.96 -36.61
C ARG A 627 19.85 24.28 -38.10
N LYS A 628 18.77 24.54 -38.83
CA LYS A 628 18.76 24.89 -40.26
C LYS A 628 18.46 26.37 -40.51
N GLY A 629 18.31 27.18 -39.46
CA GLY A 629 18.07 28.62 -39.60
C GLY A 629 16.64 28.99 -39.99
N ASN A 630 15.68 28.06 -39.85
CA ASN A 630 14.28 28.37 -40.09
C ASN A 630 13.64 28.92 -38.82
N ASN A 631 12.84 29.98 -39.02
CA ASN A 631 12.12 30.69 -37.97
C ASN A 631 10.79 30.02 -37.64
#